data_AF-A0A067DJ90-F1
#
_entry.id   AF-A0A067DJ90-F1
#
_cell.length_a   1.000
_cell.length_b   1.000
_cell.length_c   1.000
_cell.angle_alpha   90.00
_cell.angle_beta   90.00
_cell.angle_gamma   90.00
#
_symmetry.space_group_name_H-M   'P 1'
#
loop_
_entity.id
_entity.type
_entity.pdbx_description
1 polymer ?
#
loop_
_entity_poly.entity_id
_entity_poly.type
_entity_poly.pdbx_seq_one_letter_code
_entity_poly.pdbx_strand_id
1 'polypeptide(L)'
;MTWIMGSVDQSLVLNLKPYKTAKDMWEYLKKVYNQDNTAKCFHLEYEIARYSQGDLSIQNYLSGIQNLWAKYVDMIYVQVPIESLADVQGVHEQSKRDQFLMKLRPEYKAARSNLMNRDLSPSLDVCFKELLREEQRLATQTILQQNKMHDNAIAYAAAHGKSKGRDMRQVQCFSCKEYRHIIVNCAKKFCNYCKKPGHIIKECPTRPQNCQASQAVVAS
;
A
#
# COMPACT_ATOMS: atom_id res chain seq x y z
N MET A 1 13.57 17.03 -45.13
CA MET A 1 12.17 16.61 -45.43
C MET A 1 11.99 15.12 -45.24
N THR A 2 12.87 14.27 -45.80
CA THR A 2 12.81 12.80 -45.66
C THR A 2 12.81 12.32 -44.20
N TRP A 3 13.54 13.02 -43.31
CA TRP A 3 13.57 12.69 -41.89
C TRP A 3 12.21 12.91 -41.20
N ILE A 4 11.56 14.06 -41.42
CA ILE A 4 10.22 14.32 -40.86
C ILE A 4 9.21 13.30 -41.38
N MET A 5 9.19 13.05 -42.69
CA MET A 5 8.28 12.07 -43.31
C MET A 5 8.53 10.62 -42.84
N GLY A 6 9.75 10.29 -42.40
CA GLY A 6 10.12 8.99 -41.87
C GLY A 6 9.99 8.85 -40.35
N SER A 7 9.73 9.95 -39.63
CA SER A 7 9.58 9.97 -38.16
C SER A 7 8.14 10.19 -37.70
N VAL A 8 7.20 10.38 -38.63
CA VAL A 8 5.77 10.54 -38.32
C VAL A 8 5.00 9.30 -38.73
N ASP A 9 3.86 9.09 -38.07
CA ASP A 9 2.95 8.00 -38.36
C ASP A 9 2.47 8.06 -39.83
N GLN A 10 2.29 6.91 -40.48
CA GLN A 10 1.93 6.80 -41.91
C GLN A 10 0.65 7.60 -42.24
N SER A 11 -0.27 7.67 -41.28
CA SER A 11 -1.52 8.44 -41.35
C SER A 11 -1.29 9.95 -41.49
N LEU A 12 -0.17 10.48 -40.97
CA LEU A 12 0.20 11.90 -41.01
C LEU A 12 0.95 12.26 -42.30
N VAL A 13 1.63 11.31 -42.92
CA VAL A 13 2.43 11.52 -44.14
C VAL A 13 1.57 12.10 -45.29
N LEU A 14 0.32 11.66 -45.41
CA LEU A 14 -0.61 12.17 -46.43
C LEU A 14 -0.95 13.64 -46.23
N ASN A 15 -1.06 14.09 -44.98
CA ASN A 15 -1.32 15.48 -44.64
C ASN A 15 -0.10 16.38 -44.85
N LEU A 16 1.11 15.81 -44.85
CA LEU A 16 2.36 16.55 -45.04
C LEU A 16 2.79 16.68 -46.50
N LYS A 17 2.28 15.83 -47.39
CA LYS A 17 2.57 15.84 -48.84
C LYS A 17 2.42 17.21 -49.54
N PRO A 18 1.42 18.05 -49.20
CA PRO A 18 1.24 19.35 -49.86
C PRO A 18 2.36 20.36 -49.57
N TYR A 19 3.13 20.16 -48.48
CA TYR A 19 4.15 21.10 -48.04
C TYR A 19 5.50 20.82 -48.69
N LYS A 20 6.15 21.86 -49.22
CA LYS A 20 7.38 21.73 -50.02
C LYS A 20 8.66 21.96 -49.23
N THR A 21 8.56 22.39 -47.97
CA THR A 21 9.71 22.60 -47.10
C THR A 21 9.50 21.91 -45.75
N ALA A 22 10.60 21.53 -45.10
CA ALA A 22 10.56 20.98 -43.75
C ALA A 22 9.97 21.97 -42.74
N LYS A 23 10.17 23.27 -42.97
CA LYS A 23 9.60 24.35 -42.16
C LYS A 23 8.07 24.36 -42.27
N ASP A 24 7.52 24.32 -43.48
CA ASP A 24 6.07 24.34 -43.68
C ASP A 24 5.40 23.06 -43.14
N MET A 25 6.06 21.91 -43.30
CA MET A 25 5.63 20.64 -42.69
C MET A 25 5.59 20.76 -41.16
N TRP A 26 6.64 21.33 -40.55
CA TRP A 26 6.69 21.55 -39.10
C TRP A 26 5.65 22.57 -38.62
N GLU A 27 5.44 23.66 -39.35
CA GLU A 27 4.43 24.67 -39.01
C GLU A 27 3.01 24.10 -39.09
N TYR A 28 2.73 23.23 -40.06
CA TYR A 28 1.46 22.49 -40.11
C TYR A 28 1.32 21.53 -38.93
N LEU A 29 2.33 20.70 -38.65
CA LEU A 29 2.29 19.78 -37.50
C LEU A 29 2.10 20.53 -36.19
N LYS A 30 2.82 21.63 -36.03
CA LYS A 30 2.64 22.55 -34.90
C LYS A 30 1.21 23.08 -34.90
N LYS A 31 0.67 23.59 -36.00
CA LYS A 31 -0.72 24.10 -36.03
C LYS A 31 -1.77 23.05 -35.68
N VAL A 32 -1.62 21.80 -36.12
CA VAL A 32 -2.63 20.74 -35.96
C VAL A 32 -2.48 19.96 -34.65
N TYR A 33 -1.24 19.71 -34.20
CA TYR A 33 -0.94 18.86 -33.04
C TYR A 33 -0.41 19.62 -31.83
N ASN A 34 -0.05 20.90 -31.99
CA ASN A 34 0.11 21.81 -30.86
C ASN A 34 -1.26 22.38 -30.40
N GLN A 35 -2.34 21.60 -30.58
CA GLN A 35 -3.66 21.95 -30.04
C GLN A 35 -3.55 22.09 -28.52
N ASP A 36 -3.80 23.34 -28.11
CA ASP A 36 -4.00 23.92 -26.78
C ASP A 36 -3.24 23.27 -25.64
N ASN A 37 -1.98 23.69 -25.48
CA ASN A 37 -1.30 23.69 -24.19
C ASN A 37 -2.24 24.18 -23.08
N THR A 38 -3.16 25.10 -23.37
CA THR A 38 -4.20 25.56 -22.42
C THR A 38 -5.12 24.43 -21.94
N ALA A 39 -5.64 23.56 -22.81
CA ALA A 39 -6.50 22.45 -22.39
C ALA A 39 -5.72 21.41 -21.58
N LYS A 40 -4.46 21.15 -21.96
CA LYS A 40 -3.56 20.29 -21.19
C LYS A 40 -3.18 20.92 -19.84
N CYS A 41 -2.95 22.24 -19.79
CA CYS A 41 -2.69 22.99 -18.57
C CYS A 41 -3.89 22.85 -17.64
N PHE A 42 -5.09 23.14 -18.14
CA PHE A 42 -6.33 22.98 -17.40
C PHE A 42 -6.51 21.57 -16.82
N HIS A 43 -6.23 20.54 -17.63
CA HIS A 43 -6.30 19.15 -17.16
C HIS A 43 -5.24 18.86 -16.08
N LEU A 44 -3.99 19.30 -16.26
CA LEU A 44 -2.94 19.12 -15.27
C LEU A 44 -3.23 19.88 -13.96
N GLU A 45 -3.76 21.10 -14.04
CA GLU A 45 -4.21 21.86 -12.86
C GLU A 45 -5.29 21.09 -12.09
N TYR A 46 -6.26 20.53 -12.80
CA TYR A 46 -7.30 19.70 -12.22
C TYR A 46 -6.73 18.44 -11.54
N GLU A 47 -5.83 17.72 -12.21
CA GLU A 47 -5.18 16.53 -11.65
C GLU A 47 -4.37 16.89 -10.41
N ILE A 48 -3.56 17.97 -10.46
CA ILE A 48 -2.79 18.48 -9.33
C ILE A 48 -3.70 18.83 -8.16
N ALA A 49 -4.80 19.55 -8.40
CA ALA A 49 -5.72 19.98 -7.35
C ALA A 49 -6.43 18.81 -6.63
N ARG A 50 -6.68 17.71 -7.36
CA ARG A 50 -7.35 16.51 -6.84
C ARG A 50 -6.38 15.47 -6.29
N TYR A 51 -5.10 15.53 -6.65
CA TYR A 51 -4.12 14.58 -6.20
C TYR A 51 -3.95 14.64 -4.67
N SER A 52 -4.14 13.51 -4.01
CA SER A 52 -4.07 13.38 -2.55
C SER A 52 -3.32 12.11 -2.18
N GLN A 53 -2.86 12.02 -0.93
CA GLN A 53 -2.05 10.88 -0.49
C GLN A 53 -2.77 9.54 -0.70
N GLY A 54 -4.07 9.47 -0.40
CA GLY A 54 -4.81 8.20 -0.42
C GLY A 54 -4.09 7.12 0.41
N ASP A 55 -3.98 5.92 -0.14
CA ASP A 55 -3.29 4.79 0.51
C ASP A 55 -1.78 4.72 0.19
N LEU A 56 -1.24 5.73 -0.51
CA LEU A 56 0.17 5.77 -0.87
C LEU A 56 1.05 6.03 0.36
N SER A 57 2.26 5.47 0.34
CA SER A 57 3.33 5.90 1.24
C SER A 57 3.73 7.34 0.94
N ILE A 58 4.36 7.99 1.91
CA ILE A 58 4.85 9.37 1.76
C ILE A 58 5.81 9.50 0.56
N GLN A 59 6.66 8.49 0.33
CA GLN A 59 7.55 8.45 -0.84
C GLN A 59 6.80 8.40 -2.16
N ASN A 60 5.86 7.45 -2.32
CA ASN A 60 5.11 7.31 -3.57
C ASN A 60 4.22 8.53 -3.82
N TYR A 61 3.68 9.11 -2.75
CA TYR A 61 2.90 10.33 -2.83
C TYR A 61 3.75 11.51 -3.34
N LEU A 62 4.95 11.72 -2.79
CA LEU A 62 5.88 12.75 -3.28
C LEU A 62 6.27 12.52 -4.74
N SER A 63 6.61 11.28 -5.12
CA SER A 63 6.96 10.98 -6.52
C SER A 63 5.81 11.32 -7.48
N GLY A 64 4.57 10.99 -7.11
CA GLY A 64 3.41 11.34 -7.94
C GLY A 64 3.17 12.84 -8.06
N ILE A 65 3.28 13.61 -6.97
CA ILE A 65 3.11 15.07 -7.02
C ILE A 65 4.24 15.71 -7.85
N GLN A 66 5.48 15.24 -7.71
CA GLN A 66 6.62 15.71 -8.51
C GLN A 66 6.41 15.44 -10.01
N ASN A 67 5.91 14.26 -10.37
CA ASN A 67 5.64 13.91 -11.76
C ASN A 67 4.56 14.79 -12.40
N LEU A 68 3.48 15.10 -11.67
CA LEU A 68 2.44 16.01 -12.15
C LEU A 68 2.98 17.43 -12.34
N TRP A 69 3.71 17.92 -11.34
CA TRP A 69 4.32 19.24 -11.40
C TRP A 69 5.39 19.35 -12.49
N ALA A 70 6.19 18.31 -12.73
CA ALA A 70 7.18 18.30 -13.81
C ALA A 70 6.52 18.50 -15.18
N LYS A 71 5.42 17.79 -15.44
CA LYS A 71 4.63 17.96 -16.67
C LYS A 71 4.02 19.35 -16.78
N TYR A 72 3.55 19.91 -15.67
CA TYR A 72 2.94 21.24 -15.64
C TYR A 72 3.98 22.34 -15.92
N VAL A 73 5.12 22.32 -15.21
CA VAL A 73 6.13 23.37 -15.36
C VAL A 73 6.85 23.31 -16.72
N ASP A 74 7.05 22.12 -17.30
CA ASP A 74 7.62 21.97 -18.64
C ASP A 74 6.79 22.73 -19.69
N MET A 75 5.46 22.73 -19.51
CA MET A 75 4.56 23.45 -20.42
C MET A 75 4.48 24.95 -20.12
N ILE A 76 4.49 25.35 -18.85
CA ILE A 76 4.36 26.75 -18.45
C ILE A 76 5.67 27.51 -18.66
N TYR A 77 6.82 26.96 -18.27
CA TYR A 77 8.11 27.67 -18.28
C TYR A 77 8.60 28.03 -19.68
N VAL A 78 8.17 27.29 -20.70
CA VAL A 78 8.44 27.63 -22.12
C VAL A 78 7.85 28.99 -22.51
N GLN A 79 6.81 29.45 -21.82
CA GLN A 79 6.14 30.74 -22.09
C GLN A 79 6.63 31.88 -21.18
N VAL A 80 7.46 31.59 -20.17
CA VAL A 80 7.90 32.57 -19.17
C VAL A 80 9.22 33.23 -19.63
N PRO A 81 9.30 34.58 -19.67
CA PRO A 81 10.57 35.27 -19.92
C PRO A 81 11.65 34.88 -18.91
N ILE A 82 12.90 34.82 -19.36
CA ILE A 82 14.04 34.37 -18.53
C ILE A 82 14.17 35.24 -17.27
N GLU A 83 13.97 36.56 -17.39
CA GLU A 83 14.04 37.48 -16.25
C GLU A 83 13.01 37.18 -15.14
N SER A 84 11.88 36.54 -15.46
CA SER A 84 10.82 36.23 -14.50
C SER A 84 10.82 34.77 -14.04
N LEU A 85 11.65 33.91 -14.66
CA LEU A 85 11.61 32.47 -14.46
C LEU A 85 11.93 32.09 -13.00
N ALA A 86 12.91 32.75 -12.37
CA ALA A 86 13.32 32.46 -11.01
C ALA A 86 12.22 32.74 -9.98
N ASP A 87 11.52 33.87 -10.12
CA ASP A 87 10.42 34.24 -9.22
C ASP A 87 9.23 33.28 -9.36
N VAL A 88 8.88 32.93 -10.60
CA VAL A 88 7.81 31.94 -10.88
C VAL A 88 8.18 30.56 -10.32
N GLN A 89 9.45 30.15 -10.44
CA GLN A 89 9.94 28.90 -9.84
C GLN A 89 9.77 28.91 -8.33
N GLY A 90 10.11 30.00 -7.65
CA GLY A 90 9.90 30.14 -6.20
C GLY A 90 8.43 29.98 -5.80
N VAL A 91 7.51 30.62 -6.52
CA VAL A 91 6.07 30.50 -6.28
C VAL A 91 5.55 29.08 -6.54
N HIS A 92 6.06 28.40 -7.57
CA HIS A 92 5.67 27.03 -7.85
C HIS A 92 6.24 26.02 -6.85
N GLU A 93 7.47 26.21 -6.37
CA GLU A 93 8.06 25.38 -5.30
C GLU A 93 7.27 25.52 -3.99
N GLN A 94 6.88 26.76 -3.68
CA GLN A 94 5.98 27.08 -2.59
C GLN A 94 4.62 26.35 -2.74
N SER A 95 3.96 26.55 -3.88
CA SER A 95 2.65 25.96 -4.16
C SER A 95 2.67 24.42 -4.13
N LYS A 96 3.70 23.81 -4.70
CA LYS A 96 3.91 22.36 -4.69
C LYS A 96 4.04 21.81 -3.27
N ARG A 97 4.81 22.49 -2.42
CA ARG A 97 4.93 22.12 -1.01
C ARG A 97 3.61 22.25 -0.28
N ASP A 98 2.91 23.35 -0.46
CA ASP A 98 1.65 23.60 0.24
C ASP A 98 0.58 22.57 -0.16
N GLN A 99 0.50 22.22 -1.44
CA GLN A 99 -0.37 21.14 -1.92
C GLN A 99 0.02 19.77 -1.34
N PHE A 100 1.32 19.46 -1.31
CA PHE A 100 1.83 18.23 -0.71
C PHE A 100 1.41 18.11 0.77
N LEU A 101 1.55 19.18 1.56
CA LEU A 101 1.13 19.17 2.96
C LEU A 101 -0.40 19.16 3.12
N MET A 102 -1.12 19.94 2.31
CA MET A 102 -2.56 20.12 2.41
C MET A 102 -3.33 18.80 2.20
N LYS A 103 -2.84 17.93 1.30
CA LYS A 103 -3.55 16.72 0.85
C LYS A 103 -3.01 15.42 1.46
N LEU A 104 -2.29 15.52 2.59
CA LEU A 104 -1.91 14.39 3.43
C LEU A 104 -3.12 13.75 4.14
N ARG A 105 -2.97 12.47 4.50
CA ARG A 105 -3.94 11.75 5.33
C ARG A 105 -4.11 12.39 6.73
N PRO A 106 -5.27 12.22 7.38
CA PRO A 106 -5.54 12.81 8.69
C PRO A 106 -4.55 12.41 9.80
N GLU A 107 -3.95 11.21 9.72
CA GLU A 107 -2.94 10.74 10.67
C GLU A 107 -1.68 11.63 10.74
N TYR A 108 -1.36 12.34 9.66
CA TYR A 108 -0.24 13.29 9.61
C TYR A 108 -0.62 14.70 10.07
N LYS A 109 -1.85 14.93 10.57
CA LYS A 109 -2.33 16.27 10.97
C LYS A 109 -1.39 16.96 11.95
N ALA A 110 -0.86 16.23 12.94
CA ALA A 110 0.07 16.78 13.92
C ALA A 110 1.40 17.20 13.28
N ALA A 111 2.01 16.33 12.47
CA ALA A 111 3.24 16.64 11.75
C ALA A 111 3.05 17.83 10.80
N ARG A 112 1.94 17.88 10.06
CA ARG A 112 1.57 19.02 9.21
C ARG A 112 1.47 20.31 10.01
N SER A 113 0.77 20.31 11.15
CA SER A 113 0.63 21.49 11.99
C SER A 113 2.00 21.99 12.48
N ASN A 114 2.88 21.07 12.90
CA ASN A 114 4.22 21.42 13.36
C ASN A 114 5.09 22.03 12.26
N LEU A 115 4.96 21.53 11.02
CA LEU A 115 5.66 22.07 9.85
C LEU A 115 5.14 23.48 9.49
N MET A 116 3.84 23.72 9.62
CA MET A 116 3.21 25.01 9.30
C MET A 116 3.47 26.10 10.36
N ASN A 117 3.69 25.72 11.62
CA ASN A 117 3.88 26.67 12.73
C ASN A 117 5.32 27.18 12.86
N ARG A 118 6.19 26.95 11.88
CA ARG A 118 7.59 27.41 11.92
C ARG A 118 7.67 28.88 11.50
N ASP A 119 8.60 29.61 12.13
CA ASP A 119 8.88 31.01 11.78
C ASP A 119 9.28 31.19 10.31
N LEU A 120 10.08 30.23 9.80
CA LEU A 120 10.42 30.14 8.39
C LEU A 120 9.76 28.91 7.78
N SER A 121 9.12 29.09 6.64
CA SER A 121 8.48 27.97 5.98
C SER A 121 9.54 26.98 5.48
N PRO A 122 9.46 25.69 5.86
CA PRO A 122 10.42 24.68 5.44
C PRO A 122 10.34 24.43 3.93
N SER A 123 11.43 23.94 3.33
CA SER A 123 11.41 23.47 1.94
C SER A 123 10.64 22.15 1.81
N LEU A 124 10.28 21.77 0.57
CA LEU A 124 9.63 20.49 0.30
C LEU A 124 10.48 19.30 0.78
N ASP A 125 11.80 19.34 0.60
CA ASP A 125 12.70 18.28 1.03
C ASP A 125 12.75 18.11 2.55
N VAL A 126 12.71 19.23 3.29
CA VAL A 126 12.64 19.21 4.75
C VAL A 126 11.31 18.59 5.19
N CYS A 127 10.20 19.02 4.60
CA CYS A 127 8.89 18.43 4.87
C CYS A 127 8.87 16.93 4.61
N PHE A 128 9.41 16.50 3.47
CA PHE A 128 9.48 15.10 3.08
C PHE A 128 10.25 14.24 4.09
N LYS A 129 11.46 14.67 4.47
CA LYS A 129 12.30 13.93 5.43
C LYS A 129 11.62 13.76 6.79
N GLU A 130 10.91 14.77 7.25
CA GLU A 130 10.18 14.70 8.52
C GLU A 130 8.95 13.81 8.42
N LEU A 131 8.21 13.87 7.32
CA LEU A 131 7.06 13.00 7.09
C LEU A 131 7.44 11.53 6.94
N LEU A 132 8.62 11.23 6.38
CA LEU A 132 9.16 9.85 6.38
C LEU A 132 9.43 9.34 7.80
N ARG A 133 10.00 10.19 8.66
CA ARG A 133 10.20 9.83 10.08
C ARG A 133 8.86 9.60 10.78
N GLU A 134 7.88 10.44 10.49
CA GLU A 134 6.54 10.30 11.05
C GLU A 134 5.83 9.04 10.55
N GLU A 135 5.94 8.70 9.26
CA GLU A 135 5.41 7.45 8.70
C GLU A 135 5.99 6.22 9.43
N GLN A 136 7.31 6.20 9.66
CA GLN A 136 7.97 5.15 10.44
C GLN A 136 7.50 5.11 11.90
N ARG A 137 7.30 6.28 12.53
CA ARG A 137 6.79 6.39 13.90
C ARG A 137 5.37 5.82 14.00
N LEU A 138 4.50 6.17 13.06
CA LEU A 138 3.11 5.68 12.99
C LEU A 138 3.06 4.16 12.75
N ALA A 139 3.88 3.64 11.84
CA ALA A 139 4.00 2.20 11.60
C ALA A 139 4.40 1.45 12.89
N THR A 140 5.40 1.97 13.60
CA THR A 140 5.85 1.39 14.88
C THR A 140 4.77 1.45 15.96
N GLN A 141 4.05 2.57 16.05
CA GLN A 141 2.94 2.74 16.99
C GLN A 141 1.82 1.71 16.75
N THR A 142 1.48 1.43 15.49
CA THR A 142 0.49 0.41 15.12
C THR A 142 0.93 -0.98 15.58
N ILE A 143 2.19 -1.36 15.35
CA ILE A 143 2.74 -2.65 15.81
C ILE A 143 2.65 -2.77 17.34
N LEU A 144 3.04 -1.72 18.07
CA LEU A 144 2.98 -1.73 19.54
C LEU A 144 1.55 -1.83 20.06
N GLN A 145 0.57 -1.20 19.40
CA GLN A 145 -0.83 -1.31 19.76
C GLN A 145 -1.37 -2.72 19.50
N GLN A 146 -1.04 -3.33 18.37
CA GLN A 146 -1.41 -4.71 18.06
C GLN A 146 -0.84 -5.70 19.07
N ASN A 147 0.43 -5.55 19.45
CA ASN A 147 1.07 -6.39 20.46
C ASN A 147 0.37 -6.24 21.82
N LYS A 148 0.06 -5.01 22.25
CA LYS A 148 -0.70 -4.78 23.49
C LYS A 148 -2.10 -5.41 23.46
N MET A 149 -2.79 -5.34 22.33
CA MET A 149 -4.09 -6.00 22.17
C MET A 149 -3.96 -7.53 22.26
N HIS A 150 -2.91 -8.10 21.68
CA HIS A 150 -2.61 -9.52 21.76
C HIS A 150 -2.28 -9.96 23.20
N ASP A 151 -1.40 -9.23 23.89
CA ASP A 151 -1.03 -9.50 25.28
C ASP A 151 -2.24 -9.40 26.21
N ASN A 152 -3.09 -8.39 26.02
CA ASN A 152 -4.32 -8.23 26.77
C ASN A 152 -5.30 -9.38 26.51
N ALA A 153 -5.40 -9.88 25.27
CA ALA A 153 -6.23 -11.03 24.94
C ALA A 153 -5.71 -12.31 25.60
N ILE A 154 -4.39 -12.54 25.61
CA ILE A 154 -3.75 -13.66 26.32
C ILE A 154 -3.98 -13.54 27.83
N ALA A 155 -3.75 -12.37 28.42
CA ALA A 155 -3.94 -12.13 29.85
C ALA A 155 -5.41 -12.33 30.26
N TYR A 156 -6.35 -11.84 29.45
CA TYR A 156 -7.78 -12.06 29.67
C TYR A 156 -8.14 -13.55 29.60
N ALA A 157 -7.65 -14.26 28.59
CA ALA A 157 -7.83 -15.70 28.44
C ALA A 157 -7.14 -16.50 29.57
N ALA A 158 -6.01 -16.06 30.11
CA ALA A 158 -5.37 -16.72 31.25
C ALA A 158 -6.14 -16.48 32.57
N ALA A 159 -6.66 -15.26 32.78
CA ALA A 159 -7.43 -14.91 33.97
C ALA A 159 -8.83 -15.56 34.01
N HIS A 160 -9.49 -15.64 32.84
CA HIS A 160 -10.86 -16.19 32.72
C HIS A 160 -10.88 -17.63 32.17
N GLY A 161 -9.77 -18.11 31.62
CA GLY A 161 -9.59 -19.48 31.14
C GLY A 161 -9.23 -20.47 32.23
N LYS A 162 -9.57 -20.18 33.49
CA LYS A 162 -9.82 -21.23 34.46
C LYS A 162 -11.00 -22.03 33.93
N SER A 163 -10.71 -23.07 33.15
CA SER A 163 -11.66 -24.15 32.92
C SER A 163 -12.22 -24.51 34.29
N LYS A 164 -13.50 -24.23 34.54
CA LYS A 164 -14.26 -24.91 35.58
C LYS A 164 -13.91 -26.37 35.36
N GLY A 165 -13.16 -26.98 36.29
CA GLY A 165 -12.76 -28.36 36.16
C GLY A 165 -14.02 -29.13 35.79
N ARG A 166 -14.06 -29.72 34.58
CA ARG A 166 -15.25 -30.46 34.17
C ARG A 166 -15.47 -31.49 35.25
N ASP A 167 -16.65 -31.50 35.86
CA ASP A 167 -16.97 -32.52 36.84
C ASP A 167 -16.85 -33.88 36.14
N MET A 168 -15.74 -34.58 36.42
CA MET A 168 -15.40 -35.82 35.74
C MET A 168 -16.46 -36.89 36.01
N ARG A 169 -17.29 -36.73 37.05
CA ARG A 169 -18.44 -37.61 37.33
C ARG A 169 -19.44 -37.65 36.17
N GLN A 170 -19.54 -36.59 35.38
CA GLN A 170 -20.44 -36.52 34.21
C GLN A 170 -19.73 -36.87 32.88
N VAL A 171 -18.41 -37.05 32.90
CA VAL A 171 -17.62 -37.36 31.71
C VAL A 171 -17.62 -38.86 31.48
N GLN A 172 -18.30 -39.31 30.42
CA GLN A 172 -18.30 -40.71 29.98
C GLN A 172 -17.14 -40.97 29.01
N CYS A 173 -16.39 -42.05 29.25
CA CYS A 173 -15.32 -42.51 28.38
C CYS A 173 -15.89 -43.08 27.08
N PHE A 174 -15.43 -42.58 25.93
CA PHE A 174 -15.88 -43.08 24.61
C PHE A 174 -15.41 -44.49 24.27
N SER A 175 -14.45 -45.04 25.03
CA SER A 175 -13.86 -46.36 24.79
C SER A 175 -14.57 -47.44 25.60
N CYS A 176 -14.65 -47.30 26.93
CA CYS A 176 -15.27 -48.29 27.81
C CYS A 176 -16.67 -47.93 28.32
N LYS A 177 -17.18 -46.74 27.99
CA LYS A 177 -18.49 -46.21 28.43
C LYS A 177 -18.65 -45.99 29.93
N GLU A 178 -17.59 -46.14 30.71
CA GLU A 178 -17.55 -45.78 32.13
C GLU A 178 -17.31 -44.28 32.34
N TYR A 179 -17.73 -43.78 33.49
CA TYR A 179 -17.58 -42.36 33.83
C TYR A 179 -16.25 -42.07 34.56
N ARG A 180 -15.97 -40.80 34.85
CA ARG A 180 -14.82 -40.32 35.67
C ARG A 180 -13.46 -40.27 34.98
N HIS A 181 -13.36 -40.68 33.72
CA HIS A 181 -12.12 -40.58 32.97
C HIS A 181 -12.36 -40.36 31.48
N ILE A 182 -11.35 -39.84 30.81
CA ILE A 182 -11.33 -39.66 29.36
C ILE A 182 -10.65 -40.85 28.67
N ILE A 183 -10.91 -41.01 27.37
CA ILE A 183 -10.40 -42.10 26.54
C ILE A 183 -8.87 -42.31 26.62
N VAL A 184 -8.09 -41.24 26.85
CA VAL A 184 -6.63 -41.30 26.97
C VAL A 184 -6.17 -42.05 28.22
N ASN A 185 -6.92 -41.92 29.32
CA ASN A 185 -6.58 -42.51 30.63
C ASN A 185 -7.39 -43.79 30.91
N CYS A 186 -7.99 -44.39 29.89
CA CYS A 186 -8.82 -45.58 30.04
C CYS A 186 -7.96 -46.84 30.14
N ALA A 187 -8.10 -47.59 31.24
CA ALA A 187 -7.45 -48.89 31.41
C ALA A 187 -7.99 -49.97 30.45
N LYS A 188 -9.27 -49.86 30.07
CA LYS A 188 -9.95 -50.79 29.15
C LYS A 188 -10.00 -50.20 27.73
N LYS A 189 -8.83 -49.99 27.12
CA LYS A 189 -8.74 -49.45 25.75
C LYS A 189 -9.46 -50.37 24.76
N PHE A 190 -10.39 -49.80 24.01
CA PHE A 190 -11.19 -50.43 22.98
C PHE A 190 -11.32 -49.51 21.77
N CYS A 191 -11.07 -50.06 20.58
CA CYS A 191 -11.11 -49.31 19.34
C CYS A 191 -12.50 -49.39 18.69
N ASN A 192 -13.18 -48.25 18.61
CA ASN A 192 -14.51 -48.19 17.97
C ASN A 192 -14.50 -48.42 16.45
N TYR A 193 -13.33 -48.35 15.80
CA TYR A 193 -13.18 -48.57 14.35
C TYR A 193 -13.02 -50.06 14.02
N CYS A 194 -11.94 -50.70 14.47
CA CYS A 194 -11.66 -52.12 14.17
C CYS A 194 -12.32 -53.10 15.14
N LYS A 195 -13.02 -52.59 16.17
CA LYS A 195 -13.72 -53.36 17.22
C LYS A 195 -12.81 -54.30 18.03
N LYS A 196 -11.50 -54.04 18.08
CA LYS A 196 -10.53 -54.81 18.88
C LYS A 196 -10.13 -54.07 20.18
N PRO A 197 -9.88 -54.81 21.28
CA PRO A 197 -9.33 -54.23 22.51
C PRO A 197 -7.83 -53.89 22.36
N GLY A 198 -7.30 -53.15 23.33
CA GLY A 198 -5.86 -52.86 23.48
C GLY A 198 -5.40 -51.50 22.95
N HIS A 199 -6.19 -50.82 22.11
CA HIS A 199 -5.84 -49.51 21.55
C HIS A 199 -7.07 -48.64 21.34
N ILE A 200 -6.87 -47.33 21.14
CA ILE A 200 -7.94 -46.38 20.80
C ILE A 200 -7.95 -46.09 19.29
N ILE A 201 -9.03 -45.48 18.78
CA ILE A 201 -9.20 -45.21 17.34
C ILE A 201 -8.05 -44.41 16.69
N LYS A 202 -7.31 -43.59 17.47
CA LYS A 202 -6.13 -42.85 16.98
C LYS A 202 -4.94 -43.75 16.70
N GLU A 203 -4.81 -44.85 17.43
CA GLU A 203 -3.70 -45.79 17.40
C GLU A 203 -4.06 -47.05 16.60
N CYS A 204 -5.12 -46.99 15.78
CA CYS A 204 -5.66 -48.17 15.12
C CYS A 204 -4.86 -48.53 13.86
N PRO A 205 -4.20 -49.70 13.82
CA PRO A 205 -3.32 -50.09 12.71
C PRO A 205 -4.06 -50.38 11.40
N THR A 206 -5.38 -50.59 11.47
CA THR A 206 -6.24 -50.86 10.30
C THR A 206 -7.04 -49.64 9.87
N ARG A 207 -6.94 -48.53 10.61
CA ARG A 207 -7.61 -47.29 10.26
C ARG A 207 -6.72 -46.53 9.27
N PRO A 208 -7.19 -46.25 8.04
CA PRO A 208 -6.45 -45.40 7.13
C PRO A 208 -6.25 -44.03 7.79
N GLN A 209 -5.00 -43.61 7.93
CA GLN A 209 -4.68 -42.28 8.45
C GLN A 209 -5.21 -41.26 7.44
N ASN A 210 -6.18 -40.44 7.85
CA ASN A 210 -6.44 -39.20 7.11
C ASN A 210 -5.18 -38.34 7.28
N CYS A 211 -4.33 -38.36 6.26
CA CYS A 211 -3.29 -37.38 6.05
C CYS A 211 -3.95 -36.00 5.99
N GLN A 212 -3.84 -35.22 7.06
CA GLN A 212 -3.75 -33.76 6.96
C GLN A 212 -3.28 -33.17 8.30
N ALA A 213 -2.30 -32.27 8.18
CA ALA A 213 -1.74 -31.34 9.16
C ALA A 213 -0.54 -31.81 10.01
N SER A 214 0.65 -31.59 9.42
CA SER A 214 1.69 -30.65 9.92
C SER A 214 2.97 -31.21 10.55
N GLN A 215 4.09 -30.88 9.87
CA GLN A 215 5.43 -30.49 10.39
C GLN A 215 6.25 -31.60 11.10
N ALA A 216 7.58 -31.69 11.05
CA ALA A 216 8.69 -30.79 10.70
C ALA A 216 9.92 -31.67 10.33
N VAL A 217 10.83 -31.24 9.44
CA VAL A 217 12.21 -30.78 9.78
C VAL A 217 13.16 -31.86 10.35
N VAL A 218 14.20 -32.14 9.55
CA VAL A 218 15.62 -32.53 9.85
C VAL A 218 15.97 -33.97 10.23
N ALA A 219 16.80 -34.57 9.36
CA ALA A 219 18.04 -35.33 9.60
C ALA A 219 18.45 -35.92 8.23
N SER A 220 19.68 -35.93 7.73
CA SER A 220 21.03 -35.54 8.15
C SER A 220 21.88 -35.46 6.88
#